data_AF-A0A4Y1ZBQ5-F1
#
_entry.id   AF-A0A4Y1ZBQ5-F1
#
_cell.length_a   1.000
_cell.length_b   1.000
_cell.length_c   1.000
_cell.angle_alpha   90.00
_cell.angle_beta   90.00
_cell.angle_gamma   90.00
#
_symmetry.space_group_name_H-M   'P 1'
#
loop_
_entity.id
_entity.type
_entity.pdbx_description
1 polymer ?
#
loop_
_entity_poly.entity_id
_entity_poly.type
_entity_poly.pdbx_seq_one_letter_code
_entity_poly.pdbx_strand_id
1 'polypeptide(L)'
;MSLVDRLTTDMKQAMKARDKETLSVIRMIKTSLQNESIKLGKPLPDDEALAVLTRELKQRKDSLQEFKNAGRQDLVDEVTSEIAIVQKYMPEQFSEEKLRRL
;
A
#
# COMPACT_ATOMS: atom_id res chain seq x y z
N MET A 1 -15.02 -9.26 4.62
CA MET A 1 -13.67 -9.85 4.76
C MET A 1 -12.75 -8.74 5.25
N SER A 2 -11.92 -8.96 6.26
CA SER A 2 -11.03 -7.91 6.78
C SER A 2 -9.97 -7.52 5.72
N LEU A 3 -9.32 -6.38 5.89
CA LEU A 3 -8.20 -5.97 5.03
C LEU A 3 -7.07 -7.03 5.05
N VAL A 4 -6.75 -7.57 6.23
CA VAL A 4 -5.69 -8.58 6.41
C VAL A 4 -6.02 -9.88 5.69
N ASP A 5 -7.29 -10.29 5.71
CA ASP A 5 -7.76 -11.47 4.98
C ASP A 5 -7.68 -11.25 3.47
N ARG A 6 -8.09 -10.05 2.99
CA ARG A 6 -7.99 -9.65 1.58
C ARG A 6 -6.55 -9.70 1.08
N LEU A 7 -5.64 -9.04 1.78
CA LEU A 7 -4.22 -9.08 1.47
C LEU A 7 -3.67 -10.51 1.46
N THR A 8 -4.12 -11.37 2.38
CA THR A 8 -3.69 -12.77 2.42
C THR A 8 -4.18 -13.57 1.22
N THR A 9 -5.41 -13.33 0.77
CA THR A 9 -5.98 -13.97 -0.41
C THR A 9 -5.26 -13.51 -1.68
N ASP A 10 -5.09 -12.21 -1.83
CA ASP A 10 -4.49 -11.59 -3.02
C ASP A 10 -2.99 -11.93 -3.10
N MET A 11 -2.29 -12.07 -1.96
CA MET A 11 -0.92 -12.57 -1.90
C MET A 11 -0.81 -13.97 -2.52
N LYS A 12 -1.72 -14.89 -2.18
CA LYS A 12 -1.73 -16.26 -2.74
C LYS A 12 -2.00 -16.23 -4.23
N GLN A 13 -2.87 -15.33 -4.69
CA GLN A 13 -3.15 -15.16 -6.12
C GLN A 13 -1.91 -14.62 -6.86
N ALA A 14 -1.26 -13.58 -6.35
CA ALA A 14 -0.03 -13.03 -6.92
C ALA A 14 1.09 -14.08 -7.00
N MET A 15 1.23 -14.93 -5.97
CA MET A 15 2.16 -16.08 -6.00
C MET A 15 1.85 -17.06 -7.14
N LYS A 16 0.58 -17.43 -7.33
CA LYS A 16 0.15 -18.34 -8.40
C LYS A 16 0.36 -17.73 -9.79
N ALA A 17 0.08 -16.43 -9.93
CA ALA A 17 0.25 -15.68 -11.17
C ALA A 17 1.71 -15.34 -11.48
N ARG A 18 2.64 -15.57 -10.55
CA ARG A 18 4.04 -15.11 -10.61
C ARG A 18 4.16 -13.59 -10.78
N ASP A 19 3.17 -12.85 -10.30
CA ASP A 19 3.17 -11.39 -10.26
C ASP A 19 4.07 -10.93 -9.10
N LYS A 20 5.35 -10.75 -9.40
CA LYS A 20 6.38 -10.44 -8.40
C LYS A 20 6.16 -9.08 -7.75
N GLU A 21 5.68 -8.12 -8.52
CA GLU A 21 5.51 -6.73 -8.09
C GLU A 21 4.36 -6.62 -7.10
N THR A 22 3.16 -7.08 -7.49
CA THR A 22 1.99 -7.12 -6.59
C THR A 22 2.30 -7.92 -5.32
N LEU A 23 3.00 -9.05 -5.47
CA LEU A 23 3.40 -9.88 -4.34
C LEU A 23 4.34 -9.14 -3.37
N SER A 24 5.30 -8.37 -3.88
CA SER A 24 6.23 -7.58 -3.07
C SER A 24 5.47 -6.52 -2.27
N VAL A 25 4.63 -5.72 -2.95
CA VAL A 25 3.84 -4.65 -2.32
C VAL A 25 2.90 -5.20 -1.24
N ILE A 26 2.18 -6.29 -1.52
CA ILE A 26 1.29 -6.93 -0.54
C ILE A 26 2.06 -7.38 0.71
N ARG A 27 3.25 -7.98 0.55
CA ARG A 27 4.06 -8.43 1.69
C ARG A 27 4.54 -7.27 2.54
N MET A 28 4.93 -6.16 1.92
CA MET A 28 5.31 -4.94 2.63
C MET A 28 4.15 -4.37 3.44
N ILE A 29 2.97 -4.21 2.82
CA ILE A 29 1.76 -3.74 3.52
C ILE A 29 1.44 -4.65 4.71
N LYS A 30 1.43 -5.98 4.50
CA LYS A 30 1.16 -6.93 5.59
C LYS A 30 2.16 -6.82 6.74
N THR A 31 3.43 -6.59 6.42
CA THR A 31 4.48 -6.39 7.42
C THR A 31 4.22 -5.11 8.22
N SER A 32 3.87 -4.01 7.55
CA SER A 32 3.53 -2.73 8.22
C SER A 32 2.31 -2.88 9.15
N LEU A 33 1.27 -3.60 8.72
CA LEU A 33 0.10 -3.89 9.55
C LEU A 33 0.46 -4.75 10.77
N GLN A 34 1.27 -5.80 10.57
CA GLN A 34 1.73 -6.66 11.66
C GLN A 34 2.57 -5.87 12.69
N ASN A 35 3.47 -5.02 12.21
CA ASN A 35 4.29 -4.17 13.07
C ASN A 35 3.44 -3.21 13.91
N GLU A 36 2.38 -2.62 13.34
CA GLU A 36 1.47 -1.76 14.09
C GLU A 36 0.67 -2.55 15.14
N SER A 37 0.21 -3.76 14.83
CA SER A 37 -0.44 -4.64 15.81
C SER A 37 0.49 -5.00 16.98
N ILE A 38 1.76 -5.31 16.70
CA ILE A 38 2.77 -5.59 17.72
C ILE A 38 3.00 -4.36 18.59
N LYS A 39 3.13 -3.17 17.98
CA LYS A 39 3.32 -1.91 18.69
C LYS A 39 2.13 -1.54 19.59
N LEU A 40 0.91 -1.83 19.15
CA LEU A 40 -0.31 -1.60 19.95
C LEU A 40 -0.51 -2.66 21.04
N GLY A 41 0.15 -3.82 20.95
CA GLY A 41 -0.01 -4.93 21.88
C GLY A 41 -1.40 -5.60 21.83
N LYS A 42 -2.15 -5.39 20.75
CA LYS A 42 -3.52 -5.90 20.56
C LYS A 42 -3.81 -6.17 19.07
N PRO A 43 -4.87 -6.92 18.74
CA PRO A 43 -5.32 -7.07 17.36
C PRO A 43 -5.55 -5.70 16.72
N LEU A 44 -5.10 -5.53 15.47
CA LEU A 44 -5.18 -4.26 14.77
C LEU A 44 -6.63 -3.95 14.37
N PRO A 45 -7.22 -2.86 14.89
CA PRO A 45 -8.54 -2.38 14.46
C PRO A 45 -8.55 -1.93 12.99
N ASP A 46 -9.71 -1.94 12.34
CA ASP A 46 -9.84 -1.59 10.92
C ASP A 46 -9.47 -0.12 10.60
N ASP A 47 -9.75 0.80 11.53
CA ASP A 47 -9.38 2.22 11.45
C ASP A 47 -7.86 2.42 11.53
N GLU A 48 -7.19 1.70 12.43
CA GLU A 48 -5.72 1.70 12.51
C GLU A 48 -5.08 1.06 11.27
N ALA A 49 -5.69 0.00 10.74
CA ALA A 49 -5.24 -0.64 9.51
C ALA A 49 -5.33 0.31 8.30
N LEU A 50 -6.39 1.11 8.22
CA LEU A 50 -6.54 2.16 7.22
C LEU A 50 -5.53 3.29 7.41
N ALA A 51 -5.22 3.68 8.65
CA ALA A 51 -4.19 4.67 8.95
C ALA A 51 -2.81 4.22 8.46
N VAL A 52 -2.47 2.93 8.66
CA VAL A 52 -1.24 2.32 8.13
C VAL A 52 -1.21 2.37 6.60
N LEU A 53 -2.28 1.96 5.92
CA LEU A 53 -2.36 2.04 4.45
C LEU A 53 -2.21 3.47 3.93
N THR A 54 -2.84 4.44 4.60
CA THR A 54 -2.74 5.86 4.24
C THR A 54 -1.29 6.35 4.33
N ARG A 55 -0.57 5.94 5.39
CA ARG A 55 0.85 6.24 5.57
C ARG A 55 1.71 5.60 4.48
N GLU A 56 1.48 4.32 4.17
CA GLU A 56 2.18 3.59 3.10
C GLU A 56 1.99 4.22 1.71
N LEU A 57 0.77 4.69 1.41
CA LEU A 57 0.45 5.39 0.17
C LEU A 57 1.16 6.74 0.11
N LYS A 58 1.12 7.51 1.21
CA LYS A 58 1.78 8.81 1.29
C LYS A 58 3.29 8.67 1.08
N GLN A 59 3.95 7.74 1.76
CA GLN A 59 5.39 7.51 1.62
C GLN A 59 5.78 7.24 0.16
N ARG A 60 5.01 6.42 -0.56
CA ARG A 60 5.25 6.18 -1.99
C ARG A 60 5.05 7.42 -2.85
N LYS A 61 4.02 8.23 -2.57
CA LYS A 61 3.81 9.51 -3.28
C LYS A 61 4.94 10.50 -3.04
N ASP A 62 5.46 10.55 -1.82
CA ASP A 62 6.60 11.39 -1.47
C ASP A 62 7.86 10.91 -2.23
N SER A 63 8.16 9.59 -2.21
CA SER A 63 9.26 9.00 -3.00
C SER A 63 9.10 9.21 -4.51
N LEU A 64 7.88 9.11 -5.04
CA LEU A 64 7.60 9.39 -6.45
C LEU A 64 8.02 10.81 -6.83
N GLN A 65 7.71 11.79 -5.97
CA GLN A 65 8.09 13.18 -6.22
C GLN A 65 9.61 13.36 -6.14
N GLU A 66 10.28 12.72 -5.18
CA GLU A 66 11.74 12.72 -5.06
C GLU A 66 12.43 12.12 -6.30
N PHE A 67 11.94 10.98 -6.79
CA PHE A 67 12.49 10.33 -7.99
C PHE A 67 12.25 11.14 -9.27
N LYS A 68 11.09 11.79 -9.39
CA LYS A 68 10.82 12.75 -10.48
C LYS A 68 11.81 13.93 -10.44
N ASN A 69 12.02 14.51 -9.27
CA ASN A 69 12.96 15.62 -9.09
C ASN A 69 14.41 15.21 -9.41
N ALA A 70 14.77 13.95 -9.13
CA ALA A 70 16.08 13.39 -9.41
C ALA A 70 16.26 12.87 -10.86
N GLY A 71 15.23 12.93 -11.71
CA GLY A 71 15.28 12.43 -13.09
C GLY A 71 15.41 10.90 -13.20
N ARG A 72 15.03 10.15 -12.16
CA ARG A 72 15.14 8.68 -12.11
C ARG A 72 13.87 8.01 -12.62
N GLN A 73 13.67 8.05 -13.94
CA GLN A 73 12.44 7.54 -14.57
C GLN A 73 12.16 6.06 -14.27
N ASP A 74 13.22 5.24 -14.14
CA ASP A 74 13.12 3.84 -13.75
C ASP A 74 12.40 3.64 -12.41
N LEU A 75 12.77 4.46 -11.41
CA LEU A 75 12.15 4.43 -10.07
C LEU A 75 10.77 5.11 -10.06
N VAL A 76 10.53 6.07 -10.95
CA VAL A 76 9.21 6.69 -11.13
C VAL A 76 8.20 5.66 -11.61
N ASP A 77 8.56 4.84 -12.59
CA ASP A 77 7.68 3.83 -13.16
C ASP A 77 7.38 2.72 -12.15
N GLU A 78 8.41 2.28 -11.41
CA GLU A 78 8.29 1.31 -10.31
C GLU A 78 7.33 1.83 -9.22
N VAL A 79 7.60 3.00 -8.65
CA VAL A 79 6.78 3.54 -7.55
C VAL A 79 5.36 3.88 -8.01
N THR A 80 5.17 4.32 -9.26
CA THR A 80 3.82 4.56 -9.80
C THR A 80 2.99 3.28 -9.82
N SER A 81 3.62 2.18 -10.21
CA SER A 81 2.97 0.87 -10.25
C SER A 81 2.68 0.34 -8.84
N GLU A 82 3.60 0.56 -7.89
CA GLU A 82 3.34 0.27 -6.48
C GLU A 82 2.15 1.07 -5.92
N ILE A 83 2.07 2.37 -6.20
CA ILE A 83 0.96 3.24 -5.77
C ILE A 83 -0.37 2.69 -6.26
N ALA A 84 -0.45 2.29 -7.54
CA ALA A 84 -1.65 1.70 -8.11
C ALA A 84 -2.05 0.40 -7.41
N ILE A 85 -1.08 -0.41 -6.98
CA ILE A 85 -1.35 -1.62 -6.19
C ILE A 85 -1.87 -1.27 -4.80
N VAL A 86 -1.26 -0.33 -4.08
CA VAL A 86 -1.73 0.09 -2.74
C VAL A 86 -3.15 0.65 -2.81
N GLN A 87 -3.46 1.46 -3.83
CA GLN A 87 -4.78 2.08 -4.01
C GLN A 87 -5.92 1.05 -4.14
N LYS A 88 -5.66 -0.16 -4.66
CA LYS A 88 -6.67 -1.23 -4.74
C LYS A 88 -7.18 -1.67 -3.37
N TYR A 89 -6.41 -1.44 -2.31
CA TYR A 89 -6.74 -1.80 -0.93
C TYR A 89 -7.32 -0.64 -0.12
N MET A 90 -7.34 0.57 -0.69
CA MET A 90 -7.98 1.72 -0.07
C MET A 90 -9.50 1.68 -0.29
N PRO A 91 -10.31 2.20 0.65
CA PRO A 91 -11.73 2.45 0.39
C PRO A 91 -11.91 3.44 -0.77
N GLU A 92 -13.00 3.35 -1.52
CA GLU A 92 -13.25 4.17 -2.73
C GLU A 92 -13.12 5.68 -2.48
N GLN A 93 -13.49 6.14 -1.29
CA GLN A 93 -13.35 7.55 -0.88
C GLN A 93 -11.89 8.04 -0.79
N PHE A 94 -10.91 7.13 -0.87
CA PHE A 94 -9.47 7.39 -0.84
C PHE A 94 -8.73 6.90 -2.10
N SER A 95 -9.37 6.11 -2.97
CA SER A 95 -8.72 5.55 -4.17
C SER A 95 -8.50 6.61 -5.25
N GLU A 96 -9.38 7.59 -5.33
CA GLU A 96 -9.17 8.84 -6.06
C GLU A 96 -8.92 9.94 -5.04
N GLU A 97 -7.82 10.68 -5.16
CA GLU A 97 -7.67 11.94 -4.43
C GLU A 97 -8.83 12.89 -4.81
N LYS A 98 -9.92 12.85 -4.04
CA LYS A 98 -10.86 13.97 -3.96
C LYS A 98 -10.23 15.18 -3.23
N LEU A 99 -8.96 15.09 -2.84
CA LEU A 99 -8.17 16.15 -2.22
C LEU A 99 -7.39 16.97 -3.26
N ARG A 100 -8.10 17.50 -4.25
CA ARG A 100 -7.68 18.75 -4.90
C ARG A 100 -8.26 20.01 -4.25
N ARG A 101 -9.02 19.91 -3.14
CA ARG A 101 -9.49 21.07 -2.36
C ARG A 101 -9.79 20.70 -0.90
N LEU A 102 -8.95 21.19 0.02
CA LEU A 102 -9.35 21.99 1.17
C LEU A 102 -8.39 23.17 1.24
#